data_AF-A0A7W0T384-F1
#
_entry.id   AF-A0A7W0T384-F1
#
_cell.length_a   1.000
_cell.length_b   1.000
_cell.length_c   1.000
_cell.angle_alpha   90.00
_cell.angle_beta   90.00
_cell.angle_gamma   90.00
#
_symmetry.space_group_name_H-M   'P 1'
#
loop_
_entity.id
_entity.type
_entity.pdbx_description
1 polymer ?
#
loop_
_entity_poly.entity_id
_entity_poly.type
_entity_poly.pdbx_seq_one_letter_code
_entity_poly.pdbx_strand_id
1 'polypeptide(L)' 'MARKTILVCDSCSKEVAEGRGALMRLNFTDARRGSKQADLCDDCSGGMPGHAVARRGRRPKAAAAA' A
#
# COMPACT_ATOMS: atom_id res chain seq x y z
N MET A 1 -31.56 -8.99 -0.42
CA MET A 1 -30.59 -7.92 -0.75
C MET A 1 -29.21 -8.36 -0.29
N ALA A 2 -28.30 -8.68 -1.22
CA ALA A 2 -26.92 -9.00 -0.85
C ALA A 2 -26.16 -7.69 -0.56
N ARG A 3 -25.43 -7.63 0.56
CA ARG A 3 -24.59 -6.47 0.90
C ARG A 3 -23.19 -6.71 0.35
N LYS A 4 -22.66 -5.74 -0.41
CA LYS A 4 -21.26 -5.75 -0.89
C LYS A 4 -20.43 -4.85 0.01
N THR A 5 -19.30 -5.36 0.50
CA THR A 5 -18.27 -4.54 1.13
C THR A 5 -17.38 -3.94 0.06
N ILE A 6 -17.18 -2.63 0.12
CA ILE A 6 -16.29 -1.89 -0.79
C ILE A 6 -15.11 -1.33 0.00
N LEU A 7 -13.92 -1.39 -0.61
CA LEU A 7 -12.75 -0.72 -0.07
C LEU A 7 -12.75 0.73 -0.57
N VAL A 8 -12.52 1.68 0.33
CA VAL A 8 -12.52 3.11 0.01
C VAL A 8 -11.17 3.70 0.42
N CYS A 9 -10.60 4.51 -0.46
CA CYS A 9 -9.33 5.18 -0.21
C CYS A 9 -9.48 6.22 0.90
N ASP A 10 -8.65 6.13 1.94
CA ASP A 10 -8.64 7.06 3.07
C ASP A 10 -8.22 8.48 2.68
N SER A 11 -7.51 8.64 1.56
CA SER A 11 -6.99 9.94 1.12
C SER A 11 -7.96 10.73 0.23
N CYS A 12 -8.76 10.06 -0.60
CA CYS A 12 -9.61 10.72 -1.60
C CYS A 12 -11.06 10.22 -1.62
N SER A 13 -11.41 9.30 -0.73
CA SER A 13 -12.75 8.74 -0.56
C SER A 13 -13.33 8.04 -1.80
N LYS A 14 -12.48 7.70 -2.77
CA LYS A 14 -12.86 6.92 -3.96
C LYS A 14 -12.82 5.43 -3.67
N GLU A 15 -13.70 4.67 -4.33
CA GLU A 15 -13.66 3.22 -4.29
C GLU A 15 -12.35 2.69 -4.87
N VAL A 16 -11.77 1.69 -4.21
CA VAL A 16 -10.59 0.97 -4.66
C VAL A 16 -11.06 -0.32 -5.34
N ALA A 17 -10.66 -0.48 -6.60
CA ALA A 17 -10.98 -1.68 -7.36
C ALA A 17 -10.30 -2.92 -6.75
N GLU A 18 -10.92 -4.08 -6.95
CA GLU A 18 -10.43 -5.34 -6.38
C GLU A 18 -9.04 -5.69 -6.93
N GLY A 19 -8.11 -6.05 -6.02
CA GLY A 19 -6.72 -6.36 -6.36
C GLY A 19 -5.87 -5.15 -6.75
N ARG A 20 -6.37 -3.92 -6.55
CA ARG A 20 -5.67 -2.65 -6.82
C ARG A 20 -5.39 -1.90 -5.50
N GLY A 21 -4.58 -0.85 -5.57
CA GLY A 21 -4.25 0.00 -4.43
C GLY A 21 -3.09 -0.51 -3.57
N ALA A 22 -2.93 0.11 -2.41
CA ALA A 22 -1.87 -0.19 -1.45
C ALA A 22 -2.33 0.01 0.00
N LEU A 23 -1.77 -0.82 0.87
CA LEU A 23 -1.83 -0.65 2.32
C LEU A 23 -0.57 0.08 2.79
N MET A 24 -0.73 1.26 3.37
CA MET A 24 0.36 2.00 4.00
C MET A 24 0.38 1.72 5.50
N ARG A 25 1.59 1.49 6.06
CA ARG A 25 1.82 1.51 7.50
C ARG A 25 2.93 2.50 7.86
N LEU A 26 2.60 3.48 8.70
CA LEU A 26 3.52 4.47 9.24
C LEU A 26 3.81 4.14 10.70
N ASN A 27 5.06 3.81 11.02
CA ASN A 27 5.50 3.60 12.40
C ASN A 27 6.14 4.88 12.91
N PHE A 28 5.64 5.40 14.05
CA PHE A 28 6.24 6.56 14.68
C PHE A 28 7.48 6.14 15.48
N THR A 29 8.49 7.00 15.49
CA THR A 29 9.69 6.81 16.31
C THR A 29 9.37 6.94 17.81
N ASP A 30 8.41 7.79 18.18
CA ASP A 30 7.84 7.82 19.53
C ASP A 30 6.93 6.60 19.74
N ALA A 31 7.38 5.67 20.58
CA ALA A 31 6.69 4.43 20.89
C ALA A 31 5.26 4.63 21.44
N ARG A 32 4.98 5.78 22.09
CA ARG A 32 3.64 6.07 22.64
C ARG A 32 2.61 6.35 21.56
N ARG A 33 3.06 6.79 20.38
CA ARG A 33 2.19 7.08 19.22
C ARG A 33 1.86 5.83 18.40
N GLY A 34 2.64 4.76 18.56
CA GLY A 34 2.42 3.49 17.87
C GLY A 34 2.58 3.60 16.35
N SER A 35 1.60 3.07 15.61
CA SER A 35 1.59 3.06 14.15
C SER A 35 0.24 3.48 13.58
N LYS A 36 0.23 4.13 12.43
CA LYS A 36 -0.96 4.39 11.62
C LYS A 36 -1.00 3.49 10.40
N GLN A 37 -2.21 3.09 10.02
CA GLN A 37 -2.48 2.34 8.80
C GLN A 37 -3.47 3.12 7.94
N ALA A 38 -3.34 3.02 6.62
CA ALA A 38 -4.29 3.61 5.67
C ALA A 38 -4.41 2.75 4.41
N ASP A 39 -5.60 2.73 3.83
CA ASP A 39 -5.92 2.14 2.53
C ASP A 39 -5.88 3.22 1.44
N LEU A 40 -5.10 2.99 0.39
CA LEU A 40 -4.88 3.96 -0.68
C LEU A 40 -5.19 3.35 -2.05
N CYS A 41 -5.81 4.13 -2.94
CA CYS A 41 -5.88 3.77 -4.36
C CYS A 41 -4.49 3.93 -5.02
N ASP A 42 -4.33 3.41 -6.25
CA ASP A 42 -3.03 3.44 -6.93
C ASP A 42 -2.47 4.86 -7.09
N ASP A 43 -3.33 5.81 -7.50
CA ASP A 43 -2.94 7.21 -7.71
C ASP A 43 -2.41 7.85 -6.42
N CYS A 44 -3.13 7.67 -5.30
CA CYS A 44 -2.71 8.19 -4.00
C CYS A 44 -1.47 7.47 -3.48
N SER A 45 -1.37 6.15 -3.68
CA SER A 45 -0.23 5.36 -3.24
C SER A 45 1.06 5.70 -3.99
N GLY A 46 0.95 6.00 -5.29
CA GLY A 46 2.08 6.37 -6.14
C GLY A 46 2.68 7.73 -5.78
N GLY A 47 1.88 8.62 -5.18
CA GLY A 47 2.34 9.92 -4.67
C GLY A 47 2.95 9.88 -3.26
N MET A 48 2.97 8.72 -2.60
CA MET A 48 3.52 8.62 -1.25
C MET A 48 5.04 8.77 -1.23
N PRO A 49 5.60 9.48 -0.24
CA PRO A 49 7.04 9.65 -0.13
C PRO A 49 7.74 8.31 0.16
N GLY A 50 8.93 8.14 -0.40
CA GLY A 50 9.76 6.96 -0.21
C GLY A 50 10.41 6.49 -1.51
N HIS A 51 11.02 5.32 -1.45
CA HIS A 51 11.63 4.67 -2.61
C HIS A 51 11.07 3.26 -2.77
N ALA A 52 10.97 2.80 -4.01
CA ALA A 52 10.53 1.45 -4.30
C ALA A 52 11.50 0.44 -3.66
N VAL A 53 10.99 -0.40 -2.76
CA VAL A 53 11.77 -1.48 -2.13
C VAL A 53 11.54 -2.76 -2.92
N ALA A 54 12.62 -3.47 -3.24
CA ALA A 54 12.51 -4.77 -3.90
C ALA A 54 11.69 -5.74 -3.05
N ARG A 55 10.76 -6.47 -3.68
CA ARG A 55 10.03 -7.56 -3.01
C ARG A 55 11.05 -8.57 -2.51
N ARG A 56 11.11 -8.80 -1.19
CA ARG A 56 11.99 -9.84 -0.62
C ARG A 56 11.71 -11.16 -1.35
N GLY A 57 12.73 -11.76 -1.94
CA GLY A 57 12.63 -13.01 -2.70
C GLY A 57 12.44 -12.89 -4.22
N ARG A 58 12.16 -11.70 -4.79
CA ARG A 58 12.22 -11.51 -6.25
C ARG A 58 13.68 -11.30 -6.65
N ARG A 59 14.37 -12.39 -7.05
CA ARG A 59 15.69 -12.27 -7.69
C ARG A 59 15.56 -11.33 -8.90
N PRO A 60 16.42 -10.30 -9.03
CA PRO A 60 16.43 -9.47 -10.23
C PRO A 60 16.68 -10.37 -11.45
N LYS A 61 16.04 -10.07 -12.59
CA LYS A 61 16.14 -10.89 -13.81
C LYS A 61 17.60 -11.10 -14.26
N ALA A 62 18.49 -10.14 -13.96
CA ALA A 62 19.93 -10.24 -14.19
C ALA A 62 20.63 -11.30 -13.33
N ALA A 63 20.13 -11.60 -12.13
CA ALA A 63 20.67 -12.60 -11.21
C ALA A 63 20.07 -14.01 -11.43
N ALA A 64 19.21 -14.19 -12.45
CA ALA A 64 18.69 -15.49 -12.85
C ALA A 64 19.46 -16.10 -14.04
N ALA A 65 20.46 -15.39 -14.57
CA ALA A 65 21.26 -15.78 -15.73
C ALA A 65 22.72 -16.11 -15.38
N ALA A 66 23.05 -16.27 -14.10
CA ALA A 66 24.37 -16.68 -13.60
C ALA A 66 24.25 -17.95 -12.76
#